data_AF-A0A3D4Z6C8-F1
#
_entry.id   AF-A0A3D4Z6C8-F1
#
_cell.length_a   1.000
_cell.length_b   1.000
_cell.length_c   1.000
_cell.angle_alpha   90.00
_cell.angle_beta   90.00
_cell.angle_gamma   90.00
#
_symmetry.space_group_name_H-M   'P 1'
#
loop_
_entity.id
_entity.type
_entity.pdbx_description
1 polymer ?
#
loop_
_entity_poly.entity_id
_entity_poly.type
_entity_poly.pdbx_seq_one_letter_code
_entity_poly.pdbx_strand_id
1 'polypeptide(L)'
;ARNDIFSRIAEARDNLLSKAQAAFEKIYRVLEFPDFVLNTAKETVRAFSSTLSGLKGSVTGAFAEFYHSAKQIAEDVDGLIPDGKKLAPAILKNISQISAISEDPHEIINAYRVLMNFGGKDFGGKDIPNQPISNQLDPPVIPVRVAALGGTATRMREQQNLDAIVSLVKQAAVAWVAPIAAKASYSSLQDAIAARDEILFVIDQQMEISGIDDDTYQALHDVRKALSEALPPPTADLPSIVPYHNIQTRPSLVLAYDLYEKLNREADIIFRNQIEHPGFVPGGITLEVIREF
;
A
#
# COMPACT_ATOMS: atom_id res chain seq x y z
N ALA A 1 26.22 8.34 0.55
CA ALA A 1 25.00 8.89 -0.06
C ALA A 1 23.87 7.84 -0.13
N ARG A 2 23.94 6.80 -0.97
CA ARG A 2 22.83 5.82 -1.11
C ARG A 2 22.54 4.97 0.15
N ASN A 3 23.57 4.46 0.83
CA ASN A 3 23.40 3.73 2.10
C ASN A 3 22.85 4.62 3.24
N ASP A 4 23.11 5.92 3.16
CA ASP A 4 22.62 6.90 4.13
C ASP A 4 21.11 7.15 3.93
N ILE A 5 20.65 7.29 2.69
CA ILE A 5 19.22 7.44 2.35
C ILE A 5 18.40 6.21 2.82
N PHE A 6 18.89 5.00 2.56
CA PHE A 6 18.18 3.78 2.99
C PHE A 6 18.18 3.55 4.50
N SER A 7 19.16 4.09 5.22
CA SER A 7 19.18 4.06 6.68
C SER A 7 18.17 5.06 7.23
N ARG A 8 18.14 6.29 6.69
CA ARG A 8 17.19 7.35 7.07
C ARG A 8 15.73 6.93 6.89
N ILE A 9 15.39 6.27 5.78
CA ILE A 9 14.01 5.79 5.57
C ILE A 9 13.63 4.64 6.51
N ALA A 10 14.60 3.79 6.91
CA ALA A 10 14.36 2.74 7.90
C ALA A 10 14.17 3.32 9.31
N GLU A 11 14.97 4.31 9.69
CA GLU A 11 14.81 5.06 10.94
C GLU A 11 13.47 5.80 10.98
N ALA A 12 13.07 6.45 9.87
CA ALA A 12 11.78 7.11 9.77
C ALA A 12 10.61 6.13 9.90
N ARG A 13 10.71 4.93 9.31
CA ARG A 13 9.75 3.82 9.55
C ARG A 13 9.65 3.49 11.03
N ASP A 14 10.78 3.20 11.68
CA ASP A 14 10.78 2.73 13.07
C ASP A 14 10.23 3.80 14.01
N ASN A 15 10.55 5.07 13.76
CA ASN A 15 9.96 6.20 14.47
C ASN A 15 8.44 6.28 14.23
N LEU A 16 7.96 6.18 12.99
CA LEU A 16 6.54 6.20 12.67
C LEU A 16 5.77 5.05 13.35
N LEU A 17 6.29 3.82 13.34
CA LEU A 17 5.65 2.68 14.00
C LEU A 17 5.50 2.93 15.52
N SER A 18 6.55 3.48 16.15
CA SER A 18 6.55 3.82 17.58
C SER A 18 5.52 4.91 17.90
N LYS A 19 5.48 6.01 17.12
CA LYS A 19 4.53 7.12 17.33
C LYS A 19 3.09 6.72 17.06
N ALA A 20 2.84 5.97 15.97
CA ALA A 20 1.53 5.44 15.64
C ALA A 20 0.98 4.53 16.75
N GLN A 21 1.82 3.65 17.32
CA GLN A 21 1.44 2.82 18.45
C GLN A 21 1.05 3.66 19.68
N ALA A 22 1.90 4.62 20.06
CA ALA A 22 1.66 5.47 21.22
C ALA A 22 0.38 6.31 21.06
N ALA A 23 0.14 6.87 19.87
CA ALA A 23 -1.08 7.62 19.56
C ALA A 23 -2.33 6.73 19.64
N PHE A 24 -2.26 5.51 19.09
CA PHE A 24 -3.34 4.53 19.19
C PHE A 24 -3.71 4.22 20.65
N GLU A 25 -2.71 3.90 21.48
CA GLU A 25 -2.91 3.55 22.89
C GLU A 25 -3.54 4.70 23.71
N LYS A 26 -3.31 5.95 23.31
CA LYS A 26 -3.90 7.14 23.93
C LYS A 26 -5.38 7.30 23.56
N ILE A 27 -5.74 7.05 22.31
CA ILE A 27 -7.07 7.30 21.74
C ILE A 27 -8.03 6.14 22.01
N TYR A 28 -7.57 4.90 21.81
CA TYR A 28 -8.42 3.72 21.80
C TYR A 28 -8.98 3.38 23.18
N ARG A 29 -10.32 3.30 23.30
CA ARG A 29 -11.03 2.97 24.55
C ARG A 29 -12.33 2.24 24.26
N VAL A 30 -12.46 1.00 24.73
CA VAL A 30 -13.70 0.22 24.63
C VAL A 30 -14.33 -0.10 25.99
N LEU A 31 -13.55 -0.07 27.06
CA LEU A 31 -14.05 -0.27 28.42
C LEU A 31 -14.96 0.89 28.83
N GLU A 32 -15.96 0.61 29.67
CA GLU A 32 -16.96 1.57 30.14
C GLU A 32 -17.94 2.08 29.07
N PHE A 33 -17.89 1.51 27.85
CA PHE A 33 -18.85 1.76 26.78
C PHE A 33 -19.76 0.55 26.54
N PRO A 34 -20.96 0.74 25.94
CA PRO A 34 -21.87 -0.35 25.60
C PRO A 34 -21.27 -1.35 24.59
N ASP A 35 -21.82 -2.57 24.59
CA ASP A 35 -21.33 -3.71 23.79
C ASP A 35 -21.20 -3.43 22.29
N PHE A 36 -22.02 -2.55 21.71
CA PHE A 36 -21.91 -2.24 20.30
C PHE A 36 -20.57 -1.58 19.94
N VAL A 37 -19.97 -0.79 20.84
CA VAL A 37 -18.64 -0.17 20.63
C VAL A 37 -17.56 -1.26 20.58
N LEU A 38 -17.69 -2.26 21.44
CA LEU A 38 -16.81 -3.42 21.49
C LEU A 38 -16.97 -4.29 20.23
N ASN A 39 -18.20 -4.55 19.82
CA ASN A 39 -18.51 -5.38 18.65
C ASN A 39 -17.99 -4.76 17.36
N THR A 40 -18.15 -3.45 17.17
CA THR A 40 -17.59 -2.73 16.01
C THR A 40 -16.06 -2.86 15.98
N ALA A 41 -15.39 -2.77 17.13
CA ALA A 41 -13.94 -2.99 17.19
C ALA A 41 -13.54 -4.43 16.86
N LYS A 42 -14.27 -5.44 17.38
CA LYS A 42 -14.06 -6.86 17.05
C LYS A 42 -14.24 -7.12 15.56
N GLU A 43 -15.30 -6.60 14.97
CA GLU A 43 -15.58 -6.71 13.53
C GLU A 43 -14.47 -6.05 12.69
N THR A 44 -13.97 -4.90 13.11
CA THR A 44 -12.85 -4.22 12.44
C THR A 44 -11.56 -5.07 12.48
N VAL A 45 -11.25 -5.72 13.61
CA VAL A 45 -10.07 -6.60 13.71
C VAL A 45 -10.26 -7.90 12.92
N ARG A 46 -11.48 -8.44 12.87
CA ARG A 46 -11.80 -9.59 11.99
C ARG A 46 -11.70 -9.22 10.51
N ALA A 47 -12.12 -8.02 10.12
CA ALA A 47 -11.93 -7.47 8.78
C ALA A 47 -10.44 -7.35 8.43
N PHE A 48 -9.62 -6.88 9.37
CA PHE A 48 -8.16 -6.87 9.23
C PHE A 48 -7.58 -8.28 9.05
N SER A 49 -7.96 -9.24 9.89
CA SER A 49 -7.57 -10.65 9.76
C SER A 49 -7.95 -11.26 8.40
N SER A 50 -9.18 -10.99 7.95
CA SER A 50 -9.67 -11.44 6.64
C SER A 50 -8.87 -10.82 5.49
N THR A 51 -8.55 -9.54 5.59
CA THR A 51 -7.69 -8.84 4.63
C THR A 51 -6.33 -9.52 4.52
N LEU A 52 -5.68 -9.75 5.68
CA LEU A 52 -4.36 -10.40 5.71
C LEU A 52 -4.40 -11.82 5.16
N SER A 53 -5.42 -12.59 5.53
CA SER A 53 -5.60 -13.98 5.08
C SER A 53 -5.89 -14.08 3.57
N GLY A 54 -6.37 -12.99 2.96
CA GLY A 54 -6.58 -12.89 1.51
C GLY A 54 -5.32 -12.59 0.72
N LEU A 55 -4.26 -12.09 1.37
CA LEU A 55 -3.00 -11.82 0.71
C LEU A 55 -2.37 -13.11 0.18
N LYS A 56 -1.68 -13.01 -0.95
CA LYS A 56 -0.95 -14.11 -1.56
C LYS A 56 0.52 -14.01 -1.15
N GLY A 57 1.20 -15.16 -1.09
CA GLY A 57 2.65 -15.22 -0.90
C GLY A 57 3.24 -16.33 -1.78
N SER A 58 4.51 -16.17 -2.11
CA SER A 58 5.27 -17.09 -2.95
C SER A 58 6.25 -17.94 -2.13
N VAL A 59 6.60 -17.52 -0.90
CA VAL A 59 7.47 -18.28 0.01
C VAL A 59 6.62 -19.21 0.89
N THR A 60 6.56 -20.50 0.55
CA THR A 60 5.63 -21.47 1.16
C THR A 60 5.65 -21.50 2.70
N GLY A 61 6.84 -21.54 3.33
CA GLY A 61 6.96 -21.62 4.79
C GLY A 61 6.57 -20.33 5.51
N ALA A 62 7.19 -19.21 5.10
CA ALA A 62 6.89 -17.89 5.66
C ALA A 62 5.43 -17.47 5.43
N PHE A 63 4.88 -17.79 4.26
CA PHE A 63 3.48 -17.52 3.95
C PHE A 63 2.53 -18.35 4.82
N ALA A 64 2.83 -19.63 5.08
CA ALA A 64 2.02 -20.44 5.98
C ALA A 64 2.03 -19.86 7.41
N GLU A 65 3.20 -19.49 7.94
CA GLU A 65 3.33 -18.86 9.26
C GLU A 65 2.58 -17.52 9.33
N PHE A 66 2.75 -16.67 8.31
CA PHE A 66 2.01 -15.42 8.17
C PHE A 66 0.49 -15.66 8.14
N TYR A 67 0.03 -16.61 7.32
CA TYR A 67 -1.40 -16.93 7.17
C TYR A 67 -1.99 -17.44 8.49
N HIS A 68 -1.27 -18.29 9.22
CA HIS A 68 -1.66 -18.73 10.55
C HIS A 68 -1.74 -17.56 11.54
N SER A 69 -0.72 -16.69 11.58
CA SER A 69 -0.71 -15.50 12.43
C SER A 69 -1.87 -14.55 12.10
N ALA A 70 -2.14 -14.34 10.81
CA ALA A 70 -3.24 -13.52 10.30
C ALA A 70 -4.61 -14.03 10.75
N LYS A 71 -4.82 -15.35 10.83
CA LYS A 71 -6.05 -15.94 11.37
C LYS A 71 -6.12 -15.87 12.89
N GLN A 72 -5.00 -16.11 13.57
CA GLN A 72 -4.94 -16.13 15.03
C GLN A 72 -5.44 -14.81 15.66
N ILE A 73 -5.17 -13.67 15.03
CA ILE A 73 -5.63 -12.37 15.56
C ILE A 73 -7.17 -12.25 15.65
N ALA A 74 -7.92 -12.91 14.76
CA ALA A 74 -9.39 -12.96 14.83
C ALA A 74 -9.90 -13.94 15.87
N GLU A 75 -9.16 -15.02 16.12
CA GLU A 75 -9.46 -16.00 17.19
C GLU A 75 -9.21 -15.38 18.58
N ASP A 76 -8.13 -14.62 18.73
CA ASP A 76 -7.73 -13.97 19.97
C ASP A 76 -8.47 -12.63 20.23
N VAL A 77 -9.40 -12.26 19.35
CA VAL A 77 -10.03 -10.92 19.33
C VAL A 77 -10.67 -10.54 20.67
N ASP A 78 -11.26 -11.50 21.38
CA ASP A 78 -11.89 -11.24 22.69
C ASP A 78 -10.88 -10.87 23.79
N GLY A 79 -9.65 -11.37 23.68
CA GLY A 79 -8.56 -11.04 24.60
C GLY A 79 -7.77 -9.78 24.22
N LEU A 80 -7.76 -9.43 22.92
CA LEU A 80 -7.02 -8.28 22.40
C LEU A 80 -7.81 -6.97 22.51
N ILE A 81 -9.08 -6.99 22.11
CA ILE A 81 -9.92 -5.78 22.00
C ILE A 81 -10.02 -4.99 23.32
N PRO A 82 -10.14 -5.60 24.51
CA PRO A 82 -10.24 -4.82 25.75
C PRO A 82 -8.99 -3.99 26.10
N ASP A 83 -7.83 -4.33 25.54
CA ASP A 83 -6.54 -3.74 25.89
C ASP A 83 -5.80 -3.22 24.65
N GLY A 84 -5.87 -1.90 24.43
CA GLY A 84 -5.18 -1.24 23.33
C GLY A 84 -3.67 -1.50 23.29
N LYS A 85 -3.04 -1.75 24.45
CA LYS A 85 -1.61 -2.05 24.56
C LYS A 85 -1.25 -3.47 24.12
N LYS A 86 -2.24 -4.36 24.01
CA LYS A 86 -2.08 -5.69 23.39
C LYS A 86 -2.47 -5.65 21.93
N LEU A 87 -3.56 -4.95 21.62
CA LEU A 87 -4.11 -4.87 20.27
C LEU A 87 -3.13 -4.22 19.28
N ALA A 88 -2.53 -3.07 19.62
CA ALA A 88 -1.63 -2.38 18.70
C ALA A 88 -0.39 -3.21 18.35
N PRO A 89 0.38 -3.77 19.31
CA PRO A 89 1.48 -4.66 18.99
C PRO A 89 1.07 -5.89 18.17
N ALA A 90 -0.11 -6.47 18.42
CA ALA A 90 -0.61 -7.61 17.66
C ALA A 90 -0.86 -7.25 16.18
N ILE A 91 -1.47 -6.08 15.92
CA ILE A 91 -1.65 -5.55 14.55
C ILE A 91 -0.29 -5.32 13.90
N LEU A 92 0.59 -4.55 14.55
CA LEU A 92 1.90 -4.18 14.00
C LEU A 92 2.78 -5.40 13.69
N LYS A 93 2.76 -6.40 14.56
CA LYS A 93 3.49 -7.67 14.36
C LYS A 93 3.02 -8.37 13.09
N ASN A 94 1.71 -8.54 12.91
CA ASN A 94 1.16 -9.19 11.72
C ASN A 94 1.48 -8.42 10.43
N ILE A 95 1.40 -7.08 10.48
CA ILE A 95 1.77 -6.23 9.33
C ILE A 95 3.25 -6.42 8.97
N SER A 96 4.15 -6.47 9.96
CA SER A 96 5.58 -6.64 9.71
C SER A 96 5.94 -7.93 8.98
N GLN A 97 5.18 -9.01 9.24
CA GLN A 97 5.41 -10.34 8.64
C GLN A 97 5.14 -10.36 7.13
N ILE A 98 4.37 -9.40 6.60
CA ILE A 98 4.12 -9.27 5.15
C ILE A 98 5.44 -9.13 4.39
N SER A 99 6.45 -8.49 4.99
CA SER A 99 7.77 -8.34 4.35
C SER A 99 8.51 -9.65 4.08
N ALA A 100 8.07 -10.77 4.67
CA ALA A 100 8.70 -12.07 4.55
C ALA A 100 7.94 -13.07 3.66
N ILE A 101 6.78 -12.71 3.11
CA ILE A 101 5.91 -13.66 2.38
C ILE A 101 6.36 -13.94 0.94
N SER A 102 7.27 -13.12 0.41
CA SER A 102 7.77 -13.18 -0.96
C SER A 102 9.22 -12.68 -1.01
N GLU A 103 9.98 -13.14 -2.01
CA GLU A 103 11.28 -12.54 -2.35
C GLU A 103 11.13 -11.40 -3.37
N ASP A 104 9.99 -11.32 -4.07
CA ASP A 104 9.69 -10.27 -5.04
C ASP A 104 9.18 -9.01 -4.29
N PRO A 105 9.92 -7.88 -4.34
CA PRO A 105 9.49 -6.63 -3.73
C PRO A 105 8.14 -6.14 -4.26
N HIS A 106 7.79 -6.42 -5.52
CA HIS A 106 6.53 -5.98 -6.11
C HIS A 106 5.32 -6.75 -5.55
N GLU A 107 5.46 -8.05 -5.27
CA GLU A 107 4.44 -8.81 -4.55
C GLU A 107 4.23 -8.25 -3.14
N ILE A 108 5.32 -7.91 -2.44
CA ILE A 108 5.26 -7.30 -1.09
C ILE A 108 4.61 -5.90 -1.14
N ILE A 109 4.99 -5.07 -2.11
CA ILE A 109 4.40 -3.73 -2.30
C ILE A 109 2.90 -3.84 -2.57
N ASN A 110 2.49 -4.79 -3.42
CA ASN A 110 1.07 -5.04 -3.69
C ASN A 110 0.32 -5.49 -2.43
N ALA A 111 0.94 -6.31 -1.58
CA ALA A 111 0.34 -6.71 -0.30
C ALA A 111 0.14 -5.51 0.65
N TYR A 112 1.14 -4.61 0.76
CA TYR A 112 0.98 -3.39 1.56
C TYR A 112 0.00 -2.39 0.93
N ARG A 113 -0.11 -2.33 -0.40
CA ARG A 113 -1.12 -1.50 -1.10
C ARG A 113 -2.53 -1.85 -0.66
N VAL A 114 -2.83 -3.15 -0.46
CA VAL A 114 -4.13 -3.57 0.10
C VAL A 114 -4.34 -2.93 1.48
N LEU A 115 -3.34 -2.98 2.37
CA LEU A 115 -3.46 -2.40 3.71
C LEU A 115 -3.49 -0.87 3.76
N MET A 116 -2.77 -0.19 2.86
CA MET A 116 -2.82 1.28 2.75
C MET A 116 -4.24 1.79 2.44
N ASN A 117 -5.05 0.96 1.79
CA ASN A 117 -6.45 1.26 1.49
C ASN A 117 -7.44 0.85 2.61
N PHE A 118 -6.98 0.20 3.69
CA PHE A 118 -7.83 -0.34 4.77
C PHE A 118 -8.86 0.64 5.29
N GLY A 119 -10.12 0.23 5.36
CA GLY A 119 -11.23 1.07 5.82
C GLY A 119 -11.58 2.29 4.94
N GLY A 120 -10.98 2.42 3.75
CA GLY A 120 -11.38 3.42 2.75
C GLY A 120 -12.65 3.02 1.99
N LYS A 121 -13.29 3.99 1.33
CA LYS A 121 -14.37 3.76 0.34
C LYS A 121 -13.93 2.84 -0.82
N ASP A 122 -12.61 2.79 -1.06
CA ASP A 122 -11.95 2.09 -2.15
C ASP A 122 -11.33 0.75 -1.72
N PHE A 123 -11.69 0.24 -0.55
CA PHE A 123 -11.31 -1.11 -0.14
C PHE A 123 -11.87 -2.11 -1.17
N GLY A 124 -11.02 -2.64 -2.05
CA GLY A 124 -11.42 -3.43 -3.22
C GLY A 124 -11.30 -2.74 -4.59
N GLY A 125 -10.60 -1.61 -4.71
CA GLY A 125 -10.03 -1.13 -5.99
C GLY A 125 -10.98 -0.41 -6.95
N LYS A 126 -12.02 0.27 -6.46
CA LYS A 126 -12.96 0.97 -7.36
C LYS A 126 -12.50 2.35 -7.86
N ASP A 127 -11.74 3.12 -7.07
CA ASP A 127 -11.33 4.48 -7.47
C ASP A 127 -9.80 4.72 -7.49
N ILE A 128 -8.97 3.69 -7.65
CA ILE A 128 -7.53 3.91 -7.94
C ILE A 128 -7.40 4.22 -9.45
N PRO A 129 -6.97 5.43 -9.84
CA PRO A 129 -6.75 5.74 -11.26
C PRO A 129 -5.70 4.79 -11.84
N ASN A 130 -6.02 4.13 -12.96
CA ASN A 130 -5.13 3.30 -13.78
C ASN A 130 -4.68 1.94 -13.20
N GLN A 131 -5.44 1.27 -12.33
CA GLN A 131 -5.22 -0.17 -12.06
C GLN A 131 -6.32 -1.07 -12.66
N PRO A 132 -5.96 -2.16 -13.37
CA PRO A 132 -6.93 -3.11 -13.87
C PRO A 132 -7.63 -3.86 -12.72
N ILE A 133 -8.96 -3.95 -12.86
CA ILE A 133 -9.89 -4.63 -11.95
C ILE A 133 -9.71 -6.15 -12.11
N SER A 134 -8.72 -6.75 -11.43
CA SER A 134 -8.53 -8.21 -11.49
C SER A 134 -7.67 -8.73 -10.32
N ASN A 135 -8.29 -8.86 -9.15
CA ASN A 135 -8.03 -9.87 -8.10
C ASN A 135 -8.88 -9.51 -6.87
N GLN A 136 -10.20 -9.45 -7.07
CA GLN A 136 -11.14 -8.99 -6.05
C GLN A 136 -11.33 -10.10 -5.01
N LEU A 137 -10.60 -9.99 -3.90
CA LEU A 137 -11.08 -10.49 -2.61
C LEU A 137 -12.31 -9.65 -2.29
N ASP A 138 -13.44 -10.28 -1.97
CA ASP A 138 -14.63 -9.55 -1.52
C ASP A 138 -14.22 -8.62 -0.37
N PRO A 139 -14.56 -7.31 -0.42
CA PRO A 139 -14.15 -6.39 0.61
C PRO A 139 -14.76 -6.81 1.95
N PRO A 140 -13.99 -6.89 3.05
CA PRO A 140 -14.57 -7.07 4.36
C PRO A 140 -15.56 -5.94 4.64
N VAL A 141 -16.77 -6.32 5.02
CA VAL A 141 -17.81 -5.40 5.45
C VAL A 141 -17.43 -4.86 6.82
N ILE A 142 -16.85 -3.66 6.87
CA ILE A 142 -16.81 -2.88 8.11
C ILE A 142 -18.19 -2.25 8.26
N PRO A 143 -18.85 -2.35 9.43
CA PRO A 143 -20.18 -1.79 9.62
C PRO A 143 -20.21 -0.32 9.20
N VAL A 144 -21.15 0.00 8.29
CA VAL A 144 -21.31 1.34 7.71
C VAL A 144 -21.54 2.35 8.83
N ARG A 145 -20.82 3.49 8.76
CA ARG A 145 -21.02 4.65 9.63
C ARG A 145 -22.51 4.96 9.75
N VAL A 146 -23.09 4.80 10.94
CA VAL A 146 -24.45 5.29 11.21
C VAL A 146 -24.35 6.81 11.40
N ALA A 147 -24.15 7.52 10.30
CA ALA A 147 -24.16 9.00 10.26
C ALA A 147 -25.58 9.57 10.27
N ALA A 148 -26.60 8.72 10.30
CA ALA A 148 -27.99 9.15 10.44
C ALA A 148 -28.35 9.18 11.94
N LEU A 149 -28.52 10.39 12.47
CA LEU A 149 -28.93 10.78 13.84
C LEU A 149 -27.77 11.13 14.80
N GLY A 150 -27.24 12.36 14.63
CA GLY A 150 -26.47 13.15 15.60
C GLY A 150 -25.88 12.50 16.86
N GLY A 151 -24.55 12.34 16.88
CA GLY A 151 -23.70 12.93 17.94
C GLY A 151 -23.81 12.44 19.38
N THR A 152 -24.26 11.22 19.68
CA THR A 152 -24.09 10.70 21.05
C THR A 152 -22.61 10.43 21.35
N ALA A 153 -22.17 10.71 22.58
CA ALA A 153 -20.78 10.50 23.00
C ALA A 153 -20.28 9.07 22.73
N THR A 154 -21.17 8.08 22.86
CA THR A 154 -20.88 6.67 22.58
C THR A 154 -20.68 6.38 21.09
N ARG A 155 -21.45 7.00 20.19
CA ARG A 155 -21.25 6.87 18.73
C ARG A 155 -19.98 7.57 18.27
N MET A 156 -19.64 8.71 18.89
CA MET A 156 -18.35 9.35 18.66
C MET A 156 -17.19 8.45 19.10
N ARG A 157 -17.31 7.77 20.23
CA ARG A 157 -16.29 6.81 20.70
C ARG A 157 -16.11 5.63 19.76
N GLU A 158 -17.21 5.03 19.32
CA GLU A 158 -17.20 3.96 18.32
C GLU A 158 -16.42 4.39 17.06
N GLN A 159 -16.72 5.58 16.55
CA GLN A 159 -16.05 6.15 15.39
C GLN A 159 -14.55 6.40 15.64
N GLN A 160 -14.19 6.98 16.80
CA GLN A 160 -12.79 7.22 17.18
C GLN A 160 -11.98 5.92 17.27
N ASN A 161 -12.56 4.84 17.83
CA ASN A 161 -11.88 3.55 17.92
C ASN A 161 -11.67 2.93 16.54
N LEU A 162 -12.68 3.01 15.66
CA LEU A 162 -12.59 2.54 14.28
C LEU A 162 -11.51 3.31 13.52
N ASP A 163 -11.54 4.64 13.58
CA ASP A 163 -10.54 5.49 12.92
C ASP A 163 -9.14 5.23 13.48
N ALA A 164 -8.99 4.98 14.78
CA ALA A 164 -7.71 4.61 15.39
C ALA A 164 -7.17 3.28 14.86
N ILE A 165 -7.99 2.22 14.77
CA ILE A 165 -7.57 0.92 14.21
C ILE A 165 -7.19 1.08 12.75
N VAL A 166 -8.02 1.77 11.97
CA VAL A 166 -7.77 1.99 10.53
C VAL A 166 -6.47 2.78 10.32
N SER A 167 -6.29 3.86 11.08
CA SER A 167 -5.08 4.70 10.98
C SER A 167 -3.83 3.92 11.35
N LEU A 168 -3.86 3.10 12.41
CA LEU A 168 -2.74 2.26 12.80
C LEU A 168 -2.33 1.29 11.67
N VAL A 169 -3.31 0.64 11.03
CA VAL A 169 -3.05 -0.28 9.91
C VAL A 169 -2.44 0.47 8.73
N LYS A 170 -3.00 1.61 8.33
CA LYS A 170 -2.49 2.42 7.21
C LYS A 170 -1.10 2.98 7.48
N GLN A 171 -0.89 3.56 8.67
CA GLN A 171 0.39 4.13 9.09
C GLN A 171 1.48 3.06 9.15
N ALA A 172 1.16 1.87 9.63
CA ALA A 172 2.10 0.75 9.61
C ALA A 172 2.40 0.27 8.17
N ALA A 173 1.39 0.20 7.31
CA ALA A 173 1.57 -0.17 5.91
C ALA A 173 2.49 0.82 5.17
N VAL A 174 2.26 2.14 5.30
CA VAL A 174 3.15 3.15 4.68
C VAL A 174 4.56 3.10 5.26
N ALA A 175 4.70 2.88 6.57
CA ALA A 175 6.00 2.76 7.23
C ALA A 175 6.81 1.59 6.64
N TRP A 176 6.18 0.43 6.45
CA TRP A 176 6.84 -0.76 5.92
C TRP A 176 7.08 -0.72 4.41
N VAL A 177 6.13 -0.22 3.63
CA VAL A 177 6.24 -0.22 2.16
C VAL A 177 7.24 0.81 1.65
N ALA A 178 7.39 1.96 2.32
CA ALA A 178 8.29 3.03 1.87
C ALA A 178 9.75 2.57 1.65
N PRO A 179 10.44 1.91 2.60
CA PRO A 179 11.80 1.40 2.37
C PRO A 179 11.87 0.28 1.32
N ILE A 180 10.79 -0.49 1.13
CA ILE A 180 10.74 -1.59 0.16
C ILE A 180 10.60 -1.01 -1.26
N ALA A 181 9.67 -0.08 -1.46
CA ALA A 181 9.48 0.65 -2.70
C ALA A 181 10.76 1.41 -3.11
N ALA A 182 11.40 2.10 -2.18
CA ALA A 182 12.66 2.80 -2.46
C ALA A 182 13.80 1.88 -2.93
N LYS A 183 13.77 0.59 -2.58
CA LYS A 183 14.78 -0.42 -2.99
C LYS A 183 14.36 -1.26 -4.19
N ALA A 184 13.08 -1.23 -4.57
CA ALA A 184 12.57 -1.99 -5.69
C ALA A 184 13.18 -1.53 -7.01
N SER A 185 13.18 -2.43 -8.00
CA SER A 185 13.60 -2.11 -9.37
C SER A 185 12.39 -1.71 -10.19
N TYR A 186 12.53 -0.65 -10.98
CA TYR A 186 11.46 -0.11 -11.83
C TYR A 186 11.89 -0.15 -13.29
N SER A 187 10.94 -0.40 -14.18
CA SER A 187 11.18 -0.43 -15.63
C SER A 187 11.36 0.96 -16.24
N SER A 188 10.76 1.99 -15.64
CA SER A 188 10.85 3.36 -16.11
C SER A 188 10.84 4.37 -14.97
N LEU A 189 11.21 5.61 -15.28
CA LEU A 189 11.12 6.73 -14.35
C LEU A 189 9.67 6.96 -13.91
N GLN A 190 8.72 6.86 -14.84
CA GLN A 190 7.29 7.02 -14.59
C GLN A 190 6.76 5.97 -13.61
N ASP A 191 7.18 4.71 -13.74
CA ASP A 191 6.77 3.64 -12.82
C ASP A 191 7.26 3.91 -11.39
N ALA A 192 8.51 4.39 -11.26
CA ALA A 192 9.08 4.77 -9.96
C ALA A 192 8.34 5.97 -9.34
N ILE A 193 8.02 7.00 -10.15
CA ILE A 193 7.24 8.16 -9.72
C ILE A 193 5.84 7.74 -9.29
N ALA A 194 5.15 6.90 -10.07
CA ALA A 194 3.81 6.43 -9.76
C ALA A 194 3.79 5.65 -8.43
N ALA A 195 4.75 4.76 -8.20
CA ALA A 195 4.87 4.03 -6.94
C ALA A 195 5.14 4.95 -5.74
N ARG A 196 5.98 5.99 -5.92
CA ARG A 196 6.16 7.02 -4.87
C ARG A 196 4.87 7.76 -4.59
N ASP A 197 4.25 8.31 -5.63
CA ASP A 197 3.12 9.23 -5.51
C ASP A 197 1.91 8.52 -4.90
N GLU A 198 1.73 7.22 -5.17
CA GLU A 198 0.74 6.39 -4.49
C GLU A 198 0.95 6.33 -2.97
N ILE A 199 2.18 6.07 -2.52
CA ILE A 199 2.49 6.01 -1.08
C ILE A 199 2.37 7.40 -0.44
N LEU A 200 2.85 8.44 -1.13
CA LEU A 200 2.77 9.82 -0.66
C LEU A 200 1.33 10.31 -0.50
N PHE A 201 0.44 9.90 -1.41
CA PHE A 201 -0.98 10.22 -1.33
C PHE A 201 -1.62 9.65 -0.05
N VAL A 202 -1.27 8.42 0.33
CA VAL A 202 -1.77 7.82 1.58
C VAL A 202 -1.16 8.52 2.80
N ILE A 203 0.12 8.89 2.76
CA ILE A 203 0.75 9.66 3.83
C ILE A 203 0.05 11.01 4.01
N ASP A 204 -0.24 11.73 2.92
CA ASP A 204 -0.97 13.02 2.98
C ASP A 204 -2.35 12.85 3.62
N GLN A 205 -3.11 11.83 3.20
CA GLN A 205 -4.40 11.54 3.83
C GLN A 205 -4.29 11.28 5.33
N GLN A 206 -3.23 10.58 5.78
CA GLN A 206 -3.01 10.34 7.20
C GLN A 206 -2.62 11.64 7.94
N MET A 207 -1.84 12.51 7.32
CA MET A 207 -1.45 13.81 7.87
C MET A 207 -2.62 14.79 7.97
N GLU A 208 -3.66 14.64 7.14
CA GLU A 208 -4.87 15.48 7.14
C GLU A 208 -5.95 15.02 8.14
N ILE A 209 -5.73 13.93 8.87
CA ILE A 209 -6.68 13.43 9.87
C ILE A 209 -6.91 14.49 10.95
N SER A 210 -8.18 14.83 11.17
CA SER A 210 -8.56 15.78 12.23
C SER A 210 -8.17 15.24 13.61
N GLY A 211 -7.39 16.03 14.36
CA GLY A 211 -6.93 15.66 15.69
C GLY A 211 -5.75 14.68 15.71
N ILE A 212 -5.01 14.55 14.60
CA ILE A 212 -3.72 13.86 14.59
C ILE A 212 -2.78 14.48 15.65
N ASP A 213 -2.03 13.61 16.31
CA ASP A 213 -1.00 13.97 17.28
C ASP A 213 0.25 14.52 16.58
N ASP A 214 0.85 15.59 17.13
CA ASP A 214 1.99 16.30 16.53
C ASP A 214 3.20 15.39 16.28
N ASP A 215 3.50 14.48 17.20
CA ASP A 215 4.61 13.52 17.06
C ASP A 215 4.37 12.56 15.89
N THR A 216 3.14 12.08 15.74
CA THR A 216 2.73 11.19 14.65
C THR A 216 2.74 11.92 13.31
N TYR A 217 2.28 13.18 13.28
CA TYR A 217 2.34 14.04 12.10
C TYR A 217 3.80 14.24 11.65
N GLN A 218 4.70 14.57 12.59
CA GLN A 218 6.11 14.74 12.29
C GLN A 218 6.75 13.44 11.78
N ALA A 219 6.44 12.29 12.38
CA ALA A 219 6.96 11.02 11.92
C ALA A 219 6.49 10.64 10.50
N LEU A 220 5.22 10.95 10.17
CA LEU A 220 4.70 10.80 8.79
C LEU A 220 5.42 11.73 7.81
N HIS A 221 5.66 12.98 8.21
CA HIS A 221 6.41 13.95 7.42
C HIS A 221 7.85 13.47 7.14
N ASP A 222 8.51 12.87 8.13
CA ASP A 222 9.86 12.33 7.98
C ASP A 222 9.90 11.18 6.97
N VAL A 223 8.92 10.25 7.01
CA VAL A 223 8.79 9.17 6.02
C VAL A 223 8.52 9.74 4.62
N ARG A 224 7.61 10.71 4.50
CA ARG A 224 7.32 11.41 3.23
C ARG A 224 8.59 12.02 2.62
N LYS A 225 9.36 12.74 3.43
CA LYS A 225 10.61 13.38 3.01
C LYS A 225 11.64 12.33 2.59
N ALA A 226 11.88 11.32 3.43
CA ALA A 226 12.85 10.27 3.14
C ALA A 226 12.50 9.47 1.87
N LEU A 227 11.22 9.17 1.66
CA LEU A 227 10.75 8.49 0.44
C LEU A 227 10.92 9.37 -0.81
N SER A 228 10.59 10.66 -0.73
CA SER A 228 10.75 11.60 -1.84
C SER A 228 12.21 11.79 -2.25
N GLU A 229 13.14 11.70 -1.30
CA GLU A 229 14.58 11.74 -1.56
C GLU A 229 15.11 10.40 -2.13
N ALA A 230 14.44 9.29 -1.82
CA ALA A 230 14.89 7.94 -2.17
C ALA A 230 14.32 7.41 -3.50
N LEU A 231 13.14 7.89 -3.91
CA LEU A 231 12.40 7.41 -5.06
C LEU A 231 11.96 8.61 -5.92
N PRO A 232 12.22 8.64 -7.25
CA PRO A 232 13.06 7.74 -8.03
C PRO A 232 14.51 7.66 -7.51
N PRO A 233 15.22 6.54 -7.68
CA PRO A 233 16.56 6.40 -7.14
C PRO A 233 17.49 7.41 -7.84
N PRO A 234 18.15 8.33 -7.11
CA PRO A 234 18.94 9.41 -7.73
C PRO A 234 20.10 8.92 -8.60
N THR A 235 20.52 7.67 -8.39
CA THR A 235 21.64 7.04 -9.10
C THR A 235 21.20 6.06 -10.18
N ALA A 236 19.89 5.82 -10.35
CA ALA A 236 19.40 4.93 -11.37
C ALA A 236 19.09 5.75 -12.63
N ASP A 237 19.74 5.38 -13.73
CA ASP A 237 19.39 5.89 -15.06
C ASP A 237 18.15 5.14 -15.55
N LEU A 238 17.00 5.50 -14.98
CA LEU A 238 15.72 4.92 -15.35
C LEU A 238 15.25 5.56 -16.65
N PRO A 239 14.93 4.76 -17.67
CA PRO A 239 14.61 5.34 -18.94
C PRO A 239 13.20 5.93 -18.89
N SER A 240 12.95 6.95 -19.71
CA SER A 240 11.70 7.72 -19.64
C SER A 240 10.68 7.21 -20.65
N ILE A 241 9.42 7.04 -20.25
CA ILE A 241 8.33 6.74 -21.18
C ILE A 241 7.96 8.01 -21.97
N VAL A 242 7.84 7.88 -23.28
CA VAL A 242 7.40 8.94 -24.18
C VAL A 242 6.34 8.44 -25.16
N PRO A 243 5.37 9.28 -25.55
CA PRO A 243 4.40 8.91 -26.57
C PRO A 243 5.07 8.88 -27.95
N TYR A 244 4.76 7.84 -28.72
CA TYR A 244 5.18 7.66 -30.10
C TYR A 244 3.98 7.39 -31.00
N HIS A 245 3.76 8.22 -32.01
CA HIS A 245 2.67 8.02 -32.95
C HIS A 245 3.07 7.00 -34.02
N ASN A 246 2.48 5.81 -34.00
CA ASN A 246 2.75 4.79 -35.00
C ASN A 246 1.96 5.09 -36.27
N ILE A 247 2.60 5.59 -37.32
CA ILE A 247 1.91 6.10 -38.52
C ILE A 247 1.36 4.97 -39.38
N GLN A 248 2.01 3.80 -39.40
CA GLN A 248 1.67 2.68 -40.28
C GLN A 248 1.64 1.36 -39.52
N THR A 249 0.79 0.44 -39.97
CA THR A 249 0.73 -0.90 -39.41
C THR A 249 1.99 -1.67 -39.76
N ARG A 250 2.71 -2.17 -38.75
CA ARG A 250 3.96 -2.92 -38.92
C ARG A 250 4.20 -3.87 -37.75
N PRO A 251 5.08 -4.87 -37.90
CA PRO A 251 5.45 -5.75 -36.79
C PRO A 251 6.13 -4.98 -35.65
N SER A 252 5.92 -5.41 -34.41
CA SER A 252 6.56 -4.89 -33.19
C SER A 252 8.08 -5.00 -33.27
N LEU A 253 8.61 -6.05 -33.90
CA LEU A 253 10.05 -6.21 -34.12
C LEU A 253 10.64 -5.09 -34.99
N VAL A 254 9.89 -4.66 -36.02
CA VAL A 254 10.30 -3.53 -36.88
C VAL A 254 10.25 -2.23 -36.10
N LEU A 255 9.21 -2.02 -35.28
CA LEU A 255 9.14 -0.89 -34.34
C LEU A 255 10.34 -0.84 -33.40
N ALA A 256 10.73 -1.98 -32.82
CA ALA A 256 11.88 -2.05 -31.92
C ALA A 256 13.19 -1.71 -32.64
N TYR A 257 13.39 -2.22 -33.86
CA TYR A 257 14.55 -1.86 -34.66
C TYR A 257 14.56 -0.37 -35.02
N ASP A 258 13.44 0.18 -35.48
CA ASP A 258 13.36 1.58 -35.94
C ASP A 258 13.52 2.59 -34.79
N LEU A 259 13.05 2.25 -33.58
CA LEU A 259 13.11 3.14 -32.42
C LEU A 259 14.43 3.01 -31.64
N TYR A 260 15.00 1.82 -31.56
CA TYR A 260 16.08 1.50 -30.64
C TYR A 260 17.35 0.96 -31.29
N GLU A 261 17.28 0.64 -32.59
CA GLU A 261 18.31 -0.13 -33.30
C GLU A 261 18.63 -1.47 -32.60
N LYS A 262 17.68 -1.96 -31.78
CA LYS A 262 17.84 -3.12 -30.88
C LYS A 262 16.58 -3.97 -30.91
N LEU A 263 16.73 -5.22 -31.35
CA LEU A 263 15.61 -6.17 -31.42
C LEU A 263 15.14 -6.65 -30.04
N ASN A 264 16.02 -6.66 -29.04
CA ASN A 264 15.70 -7.10 -27.67
C ASN A 264 14.72 -6.16 -26.93
N ARG A 265 14.34 -5.03 -27.54
CA ARG A 265 13.33 -4.10 -27.02
C ARG A 265 11.91 -4.38 -27.49
N GLU A 266 11.70 -5.36 -28.37
CA GLU A 266 10.37 -5.73 -28.85
C GLU A 266 9.42 -6.11 -27.70
N ALA A 267 9.89 -6.94 -26.76
CA ALA A 267 9.07 -7.40 -25.64
C ALA A 267 8.55 -6.22 -24.80
N ASP A 268 9.37 -5.19 -24.57
CA ASP A 268 8.97 -4.00 -23.83
C ASP A 268 7.81 -3.26 -24.51
N ILE A 269 7.92 -3.04 -25.83
CA ILE A 269 6.86 -2.40 -26.62
C ILE A 269 5.56 -3.20 -26.52
N ILE A 270 5.64 -4.53 -26.64
CA ILE A 270 4.47 -5.42 -26.58
C ILE A 270 3.80 -5.34 -25.21
N PHE A 271 4.57 -5.53 -24.13
CA PHE A 271 4.02 -5.57 -22.77
C PHE A 271 3.43 -4.22 -22.35
N ARG A 272 4.13 -3.12 -22.64
CA ARG A 272 3.74 -1.76 -22.23
C ARG A 272 2.46 -1.29 -22.92
N ASN A 273 2.29 -1.65 -24.19
CA ASN A 273 1.14 -1.24 -25.00
C ASN A 273 0.05 -2.31 -25.10
N GLN A 274 0.19 -3.42 -24.38
CA GLN A 274 -0.76 -4.55 -24.41
C GLN A 274 -1.05 -5.04 -25.84
N ILE A 275 0.00 -5.16 -26.66
CA ILE A 275 -0.13 -5.55 -28.08
C ILE A 275 -0.54 -7.03 -28.18
N GLU A 276 -1.76 -7.29 -28.62
CA GLU A 276 -2.27 -8.65 -28.81
C GLU A 276 -1.63 -9.38 -29.99
N HIS A 277 -1.31 -8.65 -31.06
CA HIS A 277 -0.79 -9.21 -32.31
C HIS A 277 0.54 -8.56 -32.69
N PRO A 278 1.68 -9.09 -32.20
CA PRO A 278 3.03 -8.56 -32.46
C PRO A 278 3.35 -8.38 -33.96
N GLY A 279 2.88 -9.27 -34.83
CA GLY A 279 3.10 -9.17 -36.28
C GLY A 279 2.33 -8.04 -36.96
N PHE A 280 1.37 -7.40 -36.27
CA PHE A 280 0.44 -6.43 -36.86
C PHE A 280 0.06 -5.34 -35.85
N VAL A 281 1.03 -4.54 -35.42
CA VAL A 281 0.78 -3.39 -34.54
C VAL A 281 0.07 -2.30 -35.35
N PRO A 282 -1.19 -1.92 -35.02
CA PRO A 282 -1.96 -0.98 -35.83
C PRO A 282 -1.26 0.36 -36.05
N GLY A 283 -1.42 0.94 -37.23
CA GLY A 283 -1.11 2.36 -37.49
C GLY A 283 -2.21 3.29 -36.97
N GLY A 284 -1.90 4.57 -36.82
CA GLY A 284 -2.81 5.62 -36.34
C GLY A 284 -3.00 5.65 -34.82
N ILE A 285 -2.33 4.78 -34.07
CA ILE A 285 -2.38 4.75 -32.60
C ILE A 285 -1.12 5.41 -31.99
N THR A 286 -1.26 5.88 -30.76
CA THR A 286 -0.12 6.32 -29.95
C THR A 286 0.34 5.16 -29.09
N LEU A 287 1.63 4.86 -29.14
CA LEU A 287 2.30 3.87 -28.33
C LEU A 287 3.12 4.56 -27.24
N GLU A 288 3.19 3.95 -26.07
CA GLU A 288 4.16 4.24 -25.03
C GLU A 288 5.47 3.53 -25.36
N VAL A 289 6.55 4.29 -25.48
CA VAL A 289 7.88 3.76 -25.81
C VAL A 289 8.90 4.32 -24.82
N ILE A 290 9.92 3.53 -24.50
CA ILE A 290 11.05 3.98 -23.70
C ILE A 290 11.90 4.97 -24.51
N ARG A 291 12.46 6.00 -23.88
CA ARG A 291 13.54 6.84 -24.36
C ARG A 291 14.80 6.51 -23.56
N GLU A 292 15.82 5.97 -24.23
CA GLU A 292 17.17 5.77 -23.69
C GLU A 292 18.03 6.99 -24.06
N PHE A 293 18.87 7.47 -23.14
CA PHE A 293 19.85 8.55 -23.39
C PHE A 293 21.17 7.99 -23.92
#